data_AF-A0A8I2Z2H6-F1
#
_entry.id   AF-A0A8I2Z2H6-F1
#
_cell.length_a   1.000
_cell.length_b   1.000
_cell.length_c   1.000
_cell.angle_alpha   90.00
_cell.angle_beta   90.00
_cell.angle_gamma   90.00
#
_symmetry.space_group_name_H-M   'P 1'
#
loop_
_entity.id
_entity.type
_entity.pdbx_description
1 polymer ?
#
loop_
_entity_poly.entity_id
_entity_poly.type
_entity_poly.pdbx_seq_one_letter_code
_entity_poly.pdbx_strand_id
1 'polypeptide(L)'
;MSFTRPLVVFGPSGVGKGTLIARLFGDHPDKFGFSVSHTTRQPRPGETDGKEYHFVSTDTFKALLADHAFIEHAQFSANFYGTSEPAIHAVRESGKRCVLDIDSQGIRQVKQTDLNPVCLFISPPDMDTLRRRLRGRGTDDDEAIQRRLATALAEIEYARQPDTCDYVIVNDDLDRAYASFTKIAFGEDVESDVIPPLDD
;
A
#
# COMPACT_ATOMS: atom_id res chain seq x y z
N MET A 1 23.43 -8.12 9.65
CA MET A 1 22.69 -8.17 8.36
C MET A 1 22.34 -6.74 8.01
N SER A 2 22.72 -6.27 6.81
CA SER A 2 22.35 -4.93 6.37
C SER A 2 20.83 -4.83 6.32
N PHE A 3 20.28 -3.86 7.03
CA PHE A 3 18.85 -3.60 7.09
C PHE A 3 18.30 -3.33 5.68
N THR A 4 17.27 -4.07 5.28
CA THR A 4 16.54 -3.78 4.04
C THR A 4 15.49 -2.71 4.34
N ARG A 5 15.62 -1.54 3.70
CA ARG A 5 14.67 -0.41 3.74
C ARG A 5 13.21 -0.90 3.69
N PRO A 6 12.24 -0.29 4.41
CA PRO A 6 10.83 -0.67 4.30
C PRO A 6 10.35 -0.68 2.84
N LEU A 7 9.42 -1.56 2.51
CA LEU A 7 8.81 -1.63 1.19
C LEU A 7 7.43 -0.97 1.25
N VAL A 8 7.27 0.16 0.56
CA VAL A 8 5.97 0.77 0.33
C VAL A 8 5.43 0.25 -0.99
N VAL A 9 4.21 -0.31 -0.96
CA VAL A 9 3.48 -0.78 -2.14
C VAL A 9 2.26 0.09 -2.30
N PHE A 10 2.07 0.67 -3.49
CA PHE A 10 0.93 1.53 -3.76
C PHE A 10 0.43 1.38 -5.20
N GLY A 11 -0.73 1.97 -5.46
CA GLY A 11 -1.36 2.01 -6.78
C GLY A 11 -2.87 1.75 -6.71
N PRO A 12 -3.57 1.87 -7.85
CA PRO A 12 -5.03 1.86 -7.86
C PRO A 12 -5.68 0.68 -7.15
N SER A 13 -6.84 0.93 -6.57
CA SER A 13 -7.69 -0.16 -6.09
C SER A 13 -8.02 -1.10 -7.25
N GLY A 14 -7.87 -2.42 -7.07
CA GLY A 14 -8.15 -3.40 -8.14
C GLY A 14 -6.94 -3.80 -8.99
N VAL A 15 -5.75 -3.22 -8.79
CA VAL A 15 -4.53 -3.63 -9.54
C VAL A 15 -3.89 -4.93 -9.05
N GLY A 16 -4.35 -5.50 -7.93
CA GLY A 16 -3.87 -6.79 -7.40
C GLY A 16 -2.82 -6.71 -6.30
N LYS A 17 -2.56 -5.54 -5.69
CA LYS A 17 -1.59 -5.37 -4.57
C LYS A 17 -1.80 -6.39 -3.46
N GLY A 18 -3.01 -6.49 -2.93
CA GLY A 18 -3.34 -7.42 -1.86
C GLY A 18 -3.07 -8.88 -2.22
N THR A 19 -3.27 -9.28 -3.48
CA THR A 19 -2.96 -10.63 -3.96
C THR A 19 -1.45 -10.87 -3.96
N LEU A 20 -0.66 -9.94 -4.47
CA LEU A 20 0.80 -10.02 -4.50
C LEU A 20 1.38 -10.08 -3.07
N ILE A 21 0.91 -9.20 -2.19
CA ILE A 21 1.37 -9.15 -0.79
C ILE A 21 0.96 -10.41 -0.02
N ALA A 22 -0.29 -10.88 -0.18
CA ALA A 22 -0.74 -12.10 0.47
C ALA A 22 0.08 -13.32 0.03
N ARG A 23 0.41 -13.41 -1.26
CA ARG A 23 1.29 -14.47 -1.78
C ARG A 23 2.70 -14.37 -1.21
N LEU A 24 3.28 -13.17 -1.17
CA LEU A 24 4.61 -12.93 -0.59
C LEU A 24 4.67 -13.37 0.89
N PHE A 25 3.64 -13.03 1.66
CA PHE A 25 3.56 -13.39 3.09
C PHE A 25 3.32 -14.89 3.29
N GLY A 26 2.58 -15.53 2.38
CA GLY A 26 2.36 -16.98 2.39
C GLY A 26 3.65 -17.76 2.08
N ASP A 27 4.41 -17.33 1.08
CA ASP A 27 5.64 -18.00 0.65
C ASP A 27 6.82 -17.70 1.62
N HIS A 28 6.80 -16.53 2.28
CA HIS A 28 7.88 -16.05 3.13
C HIS A 28 7.41 -15.44 4.48
N PRO A 29 6.69 -16.21 5.31
CA PRO A 29 6.04 -15.71 6.54
C PRO A 29 7.02 -15.13 7.58
N ASP A 30 8.28 -15.57 7.56
CA ASP A 30 9.31 -15.14 8.50
C ASP A 30 10.19 -14.01 7.96
N LYS A 31 9.91 -13.49 6.76
CA LYS A 31 10.72 -12.45 6.12
C LYS A 31 10.03 -11.09 6.05
N PHE A 32 8.70 -11.07 6.03
CA PHE A 32 7.90 -9.86 5.83
C PHE A 32 6.83 -9.71 6.90
N GLY A 33 6.52 -8.47 7.25
CA GLY A 33 5.45 -8.14 8.18
C GLY A 33 4.80 -6.81 7.81
N PHE A 34 3.51 -6.68 8.11
CA PHE A 34 2.81 -5.39 8.05
C PHE A 34 3.08 -4.58 9.31
N SER A 35 3.19 -3.27 9.16
CA SER A 35 3.02 -2.36 10.30
C SER A 35 1.56 -2.42 10.76
N VAL A 36 1.32 -2.63 12.05
CA VAL A 36 -0.03 -2.56 12.62
C VAL A 36 -0.42 -1.09 12.76
N SER A 37 -1.16 -0.56 11.79
CA SER A 37 -1.60 0.84 11.78
C SER A 37 -2.75 1.08 12.77
N HIS A 38 -3.00 2.33 13.12
CA HIS A 38 -4.17 2.75 13.89
C HIS A 38 -5.34 3.03 12.94
N THR A 39 -6.56 2.77 13.38
CA THR A 39 -7.77 3.18 12.65
C THR A 39 -8.91 3.57 13.58
N THR A 40 -9.76 4.49 13.13
CA THR A 40 -11.02 4.83 13.82
C THR A 40 -12.21 3.98 13.36
N ARG A 41 -12.00 3.11 12.37
CA ARG A 41 -13.01 2.15 11.93
C ARG A 41 -13.25 1.14 13.06
N GLN A 42 -14.49 0.65 13.18
CA GLN A 42 -14.76 -0.50 14.06
C GLN A 42 -14.18 -1.80 13.48
N PRO A 43 -13.69 -2.73 14.32
CA PRO A 43 -13.22 -4.03 13.86
C PRO A 43 -14.34 -4.79 13.14
N ARG A 44 -14.00 -5.44 12.03
CA ARG A 44 -14.87 -6.39 11.32
C ARG A 44 -14.86 -7.74 12.04
N PRO A 45 -15.86 -8.61 11.80
CA PRO A 45 -15.85 -9.97 12.33
C PRO A 45 -14.54 -10.70 11.98
N GLY A 46 -13.81 -11.15 13.01
CA GLY A 46 -12.53 -11.84 12.88
C GLY A 46 -11.28 -10.96 12.99
N GLU A 47 -11.41 -9.63 12.98
CA GLU A 47 -10.29 -8.72 13.26
C GLU A 47 -10.06 -8.61 14.78
N THR A 48 -8.79 -8.55 15.19
CA THR A 48 -8.37 -8.40 16.59
C THR A 48 -7.49 -7.16 16.76
N ASP A 49 -7.73 -6.42 17.83
CA ASP A 49 -6.91 -5.25 18.18
C ASP A 49 -5.44 -5.62 18.38
N GLY A 50 -4.54 -4.80 17.84
CA GLY A 50 -3.10 -5.02 17.87
C GLY A 50 -2.58 -6.09 16.90
N LYS A 51 -3.46 -6.68 16.08
CA LYS A 51 -3.07 -7.64 15.04
C LYS A 51 -3.29 -7.08 13.64
N GLU A 52 -4.53 -6.78 13.28
CA GLU A 52 -4.83 -6.17 11.98
C GLU A 52 -4.70 -4.63 12.04
N TYR A 53 -5.22 -4.02 13.11
CA TYR A 53 -5.09 -2.60 13.41
C TYR A 53 -5.10 -2.38 14.93
N HIS A 54 -4.64 -1.21 15.35
CA HIS A 54 -5.02 -0.60 16.62
C HIS A 54 -6.33 0.17 16.43
N PHE A 55 -7.44 -0.38 16.93
CA PHE A 55 -8.76 0.21 16.81
C PHE A 55 -8.97 1.25 17.91
N VAL A 56 -8.95 2.53 17.54
CA VAL A 56 -9.00 3.66 18.47
C VAL A 56 -10.20 4.56 18.22
N SER A 57 -10.60 5.35 19.21
CA SER A 57 -11.63 6.37 19.01
C SER A 57 -11.11 7.50 18.11
N THR A 58 -12.02 8.26 17.48
CA THR A 58 -11.66 9.46 16.72
C THR A 58 -10.93 10.49 17.59
N ASP A 59 -11.32 10.65 18.86
CA ASP A 59 -10.67 11.59 19.77
C ASP A 59 -9.25 11.14 20.12
N THR A 60 -9.06 9.84 20.37
CA THR A 60 -7.73 9.24 20.56
C THR A 60 -6.85 9.42 19.32
N PHE A 61 -7.38 9.16 18.12
CA PHE A 61 -6.63 9.34 16.89
C PHE A 61 -6.21 10.81 16.69
N LYS A 62 -7.11 11.75 16.95
CA LYS A 62 -6.82 13.19 16.87
C LYS A 62 -5.78 13.64 17.89
N ALA A 63 -5.78 13.07 19.10
CA ALA A 63 -4.75 13.33 20.09
C ALA A 63 -3.37 12.84 19.61
N LEU A 64 -3.30 11.59 19.12
CA LEU A 64 -2.07 11.04 18.53
C LEU A 64 -1.56 11.87 17.34
N LEU A 65 -2.49 12.37 16.52
CA LEU A 65 -2.15 13.25 15.40
C LEU A 65 -1.57 14.59 15.87
N ALA A 66 -2.15 15.19 16.92
CA ALA A 66 -1.65 16.43 17.52
C ALA A 66 -0.26 16.25 18.17
N ASP A 67 0.02 15.06 18.66
CA ASP A 67 1.32 14.68 19.24
C ASP A 67 2.34 14.22 18.18
N HIS A 68 2.03 14.38 16.88
CA HIS A 68 2.89 13.97 15.76
C HIS A 68 3.30 12.48 15.79
N ALA A 69 2.43 11.60 16.29
CA ALA A 69 2.74 10.18 16.49
C ALA A 69 2.79 9.36 15.19
N PHE A 70 2.29 9.90 14.07
CA PHE A 70 2.17 9.20 12.79
C PHE A 70 3.20 9.70 11.77
N ILE A 71 3.84 8.76 11.09
CA ILE A 71 4.70 9.03 9.93
C ILE A 71 3.89 9.25 8.65
N GLU A 72 2.68 8.69 8.61
CA GLU A 72 1.68 8.91 7.59
C GLU A 72 0.29 8.70 8.18
N HIS A 73 -0.66 9.48 7.70
CA HIS A 73 -2.06 9.28 7.97
C HIS A 73 -2.94 9.65 6.79
N ALA A 74 -4.10 9.02 6.68
CA ALA A 74 -5.10 9.31 5.65
C ALA A 74 -6.52 9.19 6.22
N GLN A 75 -7.48 9.80 5.54
CA GLN A 75 -8.90 9.59 5.82
C GLN A 75 -9.54 8.90 4.63
N PHE A 76 -10.09 7.70 4.86
CA PHE A 76 -10.77 6.91 3.84
C PHE A 76 -12.16 6.50 4.32
N SER A 77 -13.18 6.79 3.50
CA SER A 77 -14.58 6.47 3.78
C SER A 77 -15.00 6.89 5.21
N ALA A 78 -14.68 8.14 5.57
CA ALA A 78 -14.89 8.78 6.87
C ALA A 78 -14.03 8.28 8.06
N ASN A 79 -13.28 7.19 7.91
CA ASN A 79 -12.40 6.68 8.96
C ASN A 79 -10.96 7.16 8.77
N PHE A 80 -10.27 7.43 9.87
CA PHE A 80 -8.85 7.75 9.85
C PHE A 80 -8.02 6.47 9.93
N TYR A 81 -6.86 6.50 9.28
CA TYR A 81 -5.83 5.48 9.31
C TYR A 81 -4.49 6.18 9.51
N GLY A 82 -3.59 5.59 10.30
CA GLY A 82 -2.27 6.16 10.50
C GLY A 82 -1.23 5.15 10.96
N THR A 83 -0.06 5.21 10.38
CA THR A 83 1.08 4.34 10.74
C THR A 83 2.06 5.13 11.60
N SER A 84 2.38 4.58 12.77
CA SER A 84 3.35 5.19 13.69
C SER A 84 4.75 4.67 13.43
N GLU A 85 5.76 5.47 13.76
CA GLU A 85 7.15 5.02 13.67
C GLU A 85 7.43 3.75 14.51
N PRO A 86 6.93 3.65 15.76
CA PRO A 86 7.06 2.42 16.55
C PRO A 86 6.46 1.17 15.88
N ALA A 87 5.37 1.31 15.11
CA ALA A 87 4.77 0.17 14.41
C ALA A 87 5.72 -0.42 13.35
N ILE A 88 6.51 0.43 12.68
CA ILE A 88 7.52 -0.03 11.72
C ILE A 88 8.73 -0.63 12.43
N HIS A 89 9.19 0.01 13.51
CA HIS A 89 10.32 -0.50 14.30
C HIS A 89 10.01 -1.87 14.91
N ALA A 90 8.79 -2.11 15.38
CA ALA A 90 8.38 -3.41 15.90
C ALA A 90 8.54 -4.53 14.86
N VAL A 91 8.15 -4.29 13.61
CA VAL A 91 8.35 -5.27 12.52
C VAL A 91 9.83 -5.51 12.27
N ARG A 92 10.62 -4.43 12.25
CA ARG A 92 12.07 -4.50 12.07
C ARG A 92 12.75 -5.30 13.19
N GLU A 93 12.38 -5.06 14.45
CA GLU A 93 12.92 -5.75 15.62
C GLU A 93 12.58 -7.24 15.62
N SER A 94 11.48 -7.62 14.98
CA SER A 94 11.14 -9.04 14.72
C SER A 94 12.00 -9.71 13.65
N GLY A 95 12.97 -9.00 13.06
CA GLY A 95 13.86 -9.51 12.01
C GLY A 95 13.23 -9.55 10.62
N LYS A 96 12.09 -8.88 10.43
CA LYS A 96 11.31 -8.85 9.18
C LYS A 96 11.46 -7.52 8.46
N ARG A 97 11.31 -7.51 7.13
CA ARG A 97 11.15 -6.29 6.33
C ARG A 97 9.72 -5.80 6.47
N CYS A 98 9.56 -4.54 6.86
CA CYS A 98 8.25 -3.91 6.96
C CYS A 98 7.68 -3.63 5.56
N VAL A 99 6.43 -4.05 5.33
CA VAL A 99 5.64 -3.75 4.14
C VAL A 99 4.52 -2.79 4.52
N LEU A 100 4.38 -1.70 3.75
CA LEU A 100 3.31 -0.71 3.90
C LEU A 100 2.45 -0.73 2.63
N ASP A 101 1.14 -0.92 2.78
CA ASP A 101 0.15 -0.76 1.70
C ASP A 101 -0.60 0.56 1.94
N ILE A 102 -0.08 1.64 1.37
CA ILE A 102 -0.57 3.01 1.59
C ILE A 102 -0.88 3.68 0.24
N ASP A 103 -1.69 4.74 0.28
CA ASP A 103 -2.06 5.50 -0.91
C ASP A 103 -1.03 6.60 -1.26
N SER A 104 -1.32 7.35 -2.31
CA SER A 104 -0.50 8.50 -2.73
C SER A 104 -0.32 9.58 -1.66
N GLN A 105 -1.29 9.78 -0.76
CA GLN A 105 -1.18 10.74 0.33
C GLN A 105 -0.21 10.23 1.40
N GLY A 106 -0.26 8.93 1.70
CA GLY A 106 0.67 8.29 2.62
C GLY A 106 2.12 8.42 2.14
N ILE A 107 2.37 8.13 0.86
CA ILE A 107 3.74 8.23 0.29
C ILE A 107 4.32 9.63 0.41
N ARG A 108 3.52 10.67 0.14
CA ARG A 108 3.98 12.06 0.27
C ARG A 108 4.46 12.37 1.68
N GLN A 109 3.77 11.87 2.69
CA GLN A 109 4.14 12.05 4.09
C GLN A 109 5.38 11.23 4.45
N VAL A 110 5.40 9.94 4.09
CA VAL A 110 6.55 9.07 4.36
C VAL A 110 7.85 9.63 3.77
N LYS A 111 7.80 10.22 2.58
CA LYS A 111 8.97 10.84 1.94
C LYS A 111 9.49 12.10 2.60
N GLN A 112 8.71 12.72 3.48
CA GLN A 112 9.14 13.84 4.31
C GLN A 112 9.83 13.38 5.60
N THR A 113 9.96 12.07 5.80
CA THR A 113 10.62 11.45 6.97
C THR A 113 11.95 10.81 6.56
N ASP A 114 12.76 10.47 7.55
CA ASP A 114 14.02 9.74 7.35
C ASP A 114 13.83 8.22 7.12
N LEU A 115 12.58 7.76 6.91
CA LEU A 115 12.28 6.33 6.74
C LEU A 115 12.98 5.73 5.51
N ASN A 116 13.21 6.53 4.47
CA ASN A 116 13.85 6.14 3.21
C ASN A 116 13.33 4.78 2.67
N PRO A 117 12.02 4.62 2.42
CA PRO A 117 11.46 3.35 1.94
C PRO A 117 11.84 3.11 0.47
N VAL A 118 11.76 1.85 0.02
CA VAL A 118 11.63 1.50 -1.40
C VAL A 118 10.16 1.64 -1.78
N CYS A 119 9.85 2.48 -2.76
CA CYS A 119 8.50 2.76 -3.24
C CYS A 119 8.22 1.98 -4.53
N LEU A 120 7.29 1.03 -4.45
CA LEU A 120 6.88 0.17 -5.56
C LEU A 120 5.44 0.48 -5.99
N PHE A 121 5.28 0.93 -7.23
CA PHE A 121 3.97 1.14 -7.84
C PHE A 121 3.49 -0.11 -8.58
N ILE A 122 2.25 -0.52 -8.31
CA ILE A 122 1.58 -1.58 -9.09
C ILE A 122 0.60 -0.95 -10.06
N SER A 123 0.89 -1.09 -11.35
CA SER A 123 0.13 -0.53 -12.45
C SER A 123 -0.83 -1.57 -13.04
N PRO A 124 -2.05 -1.19 -13.46
CA PRO A 124 -2.85 -2.04 -14.35
C PRO A 124 -2.21 -2.08 -15.75
N PRO A 125 -2.46 -3.13 -16.55
CA PRO A 125 -2.03 -3.16 -17.95
C PRO A 125 -2.75 -2.12 -18.81
N ASP A 126 -4.02 -1.87 -18.49
CA ASP A 126 -4.92 -0.99 -19.22
C ASP A 126 -6.12 -0.61 -18.33
N MET A 127 -6.82 0.47 -18.69
CA MET A 127 -7.97 0.99 -17.94
C MET A 127 -9.18 0.06 -18.01
N ASP A 128 -9.36 -0.69 -19.09
CA ASP A 128 -10.47 -1.64 -19.24
C ASP A 128 -10.35 -2.83 -18.29
N THR A 129 -9.14 -3.34 -18.11
CA THR A 129 -8.80 -4.40 -17.18
C THR A 129 -9.01 -3.91 -15.75
N LEU A 130 -8.61 -2.68 -15.43
CA LEU A 130 -8.90 -2.08 -14.13
C LEU A 130 -10.41 -1.97 -13.88
N ARG A 131 -11.16 -1.41 -14.83
CA ARG A 131 -12.63 -1.28 -14.79
C ARG A 131 -13.32 -2.62 -14.59
N ARG A 132 -12.90 -3.66 -15.32
CA ARG A 132 -13.39 -5.04 -15.17
C ARG A 132 -13.10 -5.60 -13.78
N ARG A 133 -11.89 -5.40 -13.25
CA ARG A 133 -11.50 -5.86 -11.89
C ARG A 133 -12.28 -5.13 -10.79
N LEU A 134 -12.57 -3.84 -10.96
CA LEU A 134 -13.39 -3.06 -10.04
C LEU A 134 -14.84 -3.57 -10.00
N ARG A 135 -15.45 -3.78 -11.18
CA ARG A 135 -16.81 -4.34 -11.33
C ARG A 135 -16.93 -5.75 -10.78
N GLY A 136 -15.93 -6.60 -10.99
CA GLY A 136 -15.94 -8.00 -10.58
C GLY A 136 -16.08 -8.23 -9.07
N ARG A 137 -15.88 -7.21 -8.23
CA ARG A 137 -16.12 -7.31 -6.78
C ARG A 137 -17.60 -7.33 -6.41
N GLY A 138 -18.50 -6.90 -7.31
CA GLY A 138 -19.96 -7.04 -7.16
C GLY A 138 -20.61 -6.23 -6.03
N THR A 139 -19.86 -5.33 -5.38
CA THR A 139 -20.32 -4.54 -4.21
C THR A 139 -20.66 -3.10 -4.53
N ASP A 140 -20.32 -2.63 -5.73
CA ASP A 140 -20.31 -1.22 -6.07
C ASP A 140 -21.32 -0.94 -7.19
N ASP A 141 -22.07 0.16 -7.06
CA ASP A 141 -22.86 0.72 -8.15
C ASP A 141 -21.96 1.43 -9.19
N ASP A 142 -22.52 1.76 -10.35
CA ASP A 142 -21.77 2.43 -11.41
C ASP A 142 -21.18 3.77 -10.96
N GLU A 143 -21.85 4.51 -10.07
CA GLU A 143 -21.35 5.79 -9.55
C GLU A 143 -20.11 5.59 -8.66
N ALA A 144 -20.10 4.57 -7.81
CA ALA A 144 -18.96 4.17 -7.01
C ALA A 144 -17.79 3.70 -7.88
N ILE A 145 -18.06 2.96 -8.96
CA ILE A 145 -17.03 2.54 -9.91
C ILE A 145 -16.39 3.77 -10.57
N GLN A 146 -17.18 4.75 -11.01
CA GLN A 146 -16.67 5.98 -11.61
C GLN A 146 -15.80 6.77 -10.63
N ARG A 147 -16.23 6.91 -9.37
CA ARG A 147 -15.40 7.54 -8.32
C ARG A 147 -14.07 6.81 -8.13
N ARG A 148 -14.09 5.47 -8.08
CA ARG A 148 -12.87 4.66 -7.93
C ARG A 148 -11.94 4.75 -9.13
N LEU A 149 -12.48 4.85 -10.35
CA LEU A 149 -11.69 5.07 -11.56
C LEU A 149 -11.05 6.46 -11.57
N ALA A 150 -11.78 7.50 -11.16
CA ALA A 150 -11.22 8.85 -11.02
C ALA A 150 -10.07 8.87 -9.99
N THR A 151 -10.23 8.20 -8.85
CA THR A 151 -9.15 8.02 -7.87
C THR A 151 -7.96 7.25 -8.47
N ALA A 152 -8.22 6.20 -9.25
CA ALA A 152 -7.16 5.42 -9.90
C ALA A 152 -6.32 6.27 -10.86
N LEU A 153 -6.96 7.10 -11.69
CA LEU A 153 -6.26 8.02 -12.59
C LEU A 153 -5.37 8.99 -11.82
N ALA A 154 -5.86 9.56 -10.71
CA ALA A 154 -5.05 10.44 -9.87
C ALA A 154 -3.82 9.73 -9.28
N GLU A 155 -3.94 8.46 -8.87
CA GLU A 155 -2.80 7.67 -8.37
C GLU A 155 -1.80 7.32 -9.48
N ILE A 156 -2.27 7.01 -10.69
CA ILE A 156 -1.43 6.77 -11.86
C ILE A 156 -0.64 8.03 -12.21
N GLU A 157 -1.30 9.19 -12.29
CA GLU A 157 -0.65 10.46 -12.58
C GLU A 157 0.35 10.87 -11.49
N TYR A 158 0.04 10.57 -10.23
CA TYR A 158 1.01 10.76 -9.16
C TYR A 158 2.25 9.88 -9.35
N ALA A 159 2.07 8.60 -9.68
CA ALA A 159 3.17 7.66 -9.91
C ALA A 159 4.06 8.03 -11.09
N ARG A 160 3.53 8.74 -12.11
CA ARG A 160 4.31 9.29 -13.23
C ARG A 160 5.23 10.46 -12.84
N GLN A 161 4.98 11.10 -11.70
CA GLN A 161 5.82 12.22 -11.28
C GLN A 161 7.25 11.71 -10.97
N PRO A 162 8.28 12.49 -11.32
CA PRO A 162 9.66 12.14 -11.00
C PRO A 162 9.83 11.86 -9.51
N ASP A 163 10.71 10.92 -9.20
CA ASP A 163 11.06 10.54 -7.83
C ASP A 163 9.88 10.02 -7.00
N THR A 164 8.72 9.67 -7.58
CA THR A 164 7.56 9.12 -6.86
C THR A 164 7.70 7.64 -6.53
N CYS A 165 8.26 6.83 -7.41
CA CYS A 165 8.50 5.41 -7.18
C CYS A 165 9.90 5.00 -7.65
N ASP A 166 10.49 4.05 -6.93
CA ASP A 166 11.76 3.43 -7.32
C ASP A 166 11.52 2.35 -8.39
N TYR A 167 10.37 1.67 -8.31
CA TYR A 167 9.99 0.59 -9.22
C TYR A 167 8.53 0.65 -9.62
N VAL A 168 8.24 0.17 -10.82
CA VAL A 168 6.91 -0.10 -11.35
C VAL A 168 6.81 -1.57 -11.74
N ILE A 169 5.69 -2.19 -11.39
CA ILE A 169 5.27 -3.48 -11.93
C ILE A 169 3.90 -3.31 -12.59
N VAL A 170 3.82 -3.62 -13.88
CA VAL A 170 2.55 -3.81 -14.59
C VAL A 170 2.02 -5.19 -14.24
N ASN A 171 0.80 -5.27 -13.70
CA ASN A 171 0.15 -6.53 -13.35
C ASN A 171 -0.78 -7.02 -14.47
N ASP A 172 -0.16 -7.35 -15.61
CA ASP A 172 -0.74 -8.01 -16.79
C ASP A 172 -0.84 -9.53 -16.59
N ASP A 173 0.23 -10.14 -16.08
CA ASP A 173 0.33 -11.54 -15.70
C ASP A 173 0.74 -11.67 -14.23
N LEU A 174 -0.06 -12.42 -13.46
CA LEU A 174 0.09 -12.49 -12.00
C LEU A 174 1.41 -13.17 -11.59
N ASP A 175 1.86 -14.20 -12.31
CA ASP A 175 3.06 -14.95 -11.95
C ASP A 175 4.32 -14.16 -12.30
N ARG A 176 4.35 -13.51 -13.47
CA ARG A 176 5.42 -12.57 -13.86
C ARG A 176 5.51 -11.41 -12.88
N ALA A 177 4.38 -10.75 -12.59
CA ALA A 177 4.32 -9.65 -11.64
C ALA A 177 4.81 -10.08 -10.26
N TYR A 178 4.41 -11.28 -9.80
CA TYR A 178 4.84 -11.82 -8.52
C TYR A 178 6.35 -12.15 -8.47
N ALA A 179 6.91 -12.69 -9.56
CA ALA A 179 8.34 -12.95 -9.65
C ALA A 179 9.15 -11.66 -9.50
N SER A 180 8.76 -10.59 -10.19
CA SER A 180 9.40 -9.27 -10.05
C SER A 180 9.17 -8.67 -8.64
N PHE A 181 7.94 -8.76 -8.13
CA PHE A 181 7.59 -8.27 -6.80
C PHE A 181 8.44 -8.90 -5.70
N THR A 182 8.66 -10.21 -5.79
CA THR A 182 9.46 -10.97 -4.82
C THR A 182 10.92 -10.52 -4.81
N LYS A 183 11.53 -10.35 -6.00
CA LYS A 183 12.91 -9.85 -6.12
C LYS A 183 13.08 -8.47 -5.49
N ILE A 184 12.19 -7.53 -5.81
CA ILE A 184 12.19 -6.17 -5.21
C ILE A 184 11.99 -6.25 -3.69
N ALA A 185 11.09 -7.14 -3.23
CA ALA A 185 10.85 -7.36 -1.81
C ALA A 185 12.07 -7.94 -1.07
N PHE A 186 12.94 -8.69 -1.75
CA PHE A 186 14.24 -9.09 -1.19
C PHE A 186 15.35 -8.05 -1.35
N GLY A 187 15.08 -6.94 -2.05
CA GLY A 187 16.03 -5.85 -2.25
C GLY A 187 16.97 -6.10 -3.42
N GLU A 188 16.61 -7.01 -4.33
CA GLU A 188 17.29 -7.16 -5.61
C GLU A 188 16.95 -6.00 -6.53
N ASP A 189 17.93 -5.59 -7.33
CA ASP A 189 17.72 -4.60 -8.38
C ASP A 189 17.13 -5.29 -9.62
N VAL A 190 16.03 -4.77 -10.12
CA VAL A 190 15.32 -5.31 -11.28
C VAL A 190 14.99 -4.17 -12.24
N GLU A 191 14.86 -4.51 -13.52
CA GLU A 191 14.35 -3.55 -14.51
C GLU A 191 12.92 -3.17 -14.13
N SER A 192 12.69 -1.86 -13.94
CA SER A 192 11.36 -1.32 -13.69
C SER A 192 10.57 -1.33 -14.98
N ASP A 193 9.29 -1.71 -14.91
CA ASP A 193 8.38 -1.51 -16.02
C ASP A 193 8.16 -0.01 -16.28
N VAL A 194 7.57 0.29 -17.43
CA VAL A 194 7.07 1.63 -17.75
C VAL A 194 5.55 1.62 -17.57
N ILE A 195 5.02 2.62 -16.85
CA ILE A 195 3.56 2.80 -16.71
C ILE A 195 2.97 2.98 -18.13
N PRO A 196 2.08 2.09 -18.58
CA PRO A 196 1.47 2.17 -19.91
C PRO A 196 0.77 3.52 -20.13
N PRO A 197 0.48 3.92 -21.38
CA PRO A 197 -0.44 5.04 -21.64
C PRO A 197 -1.84 4.60 -21.18
N LEU A 198 -2.13 4.86 -19.90
CA LEU A 198 -3.38 4.52 -19.22
C LEU A 198 -4.35 5.68 -19.44
N ASP A 199 -4.73 5.86 -20.70
CA ASP A 199 -5.69 6.86 -21.13
C ASP A 199 -7.12 6.29 -21.05
N ASP A 200 -8.12 7.16 -20.92
CA ASP A 200 -9.54 6.80 -20.91
C ASP A 200 -10.24 7.21 -22.22
#